data_AF-A0A956CNT4-F1
#
_entry.id   AF-A0A956CNT4-F1
#
_cell.length_a   1.000
_cell.length_b   1.000
_cell.length_c   1.000
_cell.angle_alpha   90.00
_cell.angle_beta   90.00
_cell.angle_gamma   90.00
#
_symmetry.space_group_name_H-M   'P 1'
#
loop_
_entity.id
_entity.type
_entity.pdbx_description
1 polymer ?
#
loop_
_entity_poly.entity_id
_entity_poly.type
_entity_poly.pdbx_seq_one_letter_code
_entity_poly.pdbx_strand_id
1 'polypeptide(L)'
;IELTEDLIVDQLGARPWLLRLPGGSRSARIDRIVADHGYTSMLWNLGSGDFQVDSPDAVLDTLTRVLERRERENGERGGVILLHDTHEWSVEAFPRIVAELQRRNCALLEQGEELYDIVDDPSLFFIPRADASPSEAAPAAIPRTEVLEARQRRLREETAMRCSVTATL
;
A
#
# COMPACT_ATOMS: atom_id res chain seq x y z
N ILE A 1 -0.32 12.04 19.83
CA ILE A 1 -0.14 10.57 19.79
C ILE A 1 -1.03 9.98 20.87
N GLU A 2 -0.74 10.23 22.15
CA GLU A 2 -1.49 9.75 23.33
C GLU A 2 -3.01 9.92 23.21
N LEU A 3 -3.52 11.14 22.98
CA LEU A 3 -4.97 11.37 22.85
C LEU A 3 -5.66 10.50 21.79
N THR A 4 -5.00 10.24 20.66
CA THR A 4 -5.54 9.38 19.60
C THR A 4 -5.41 7.91 19.97
N GLU A 5 -4.31 7.53 20.63
CA GLU A 5 -4.10 6.18 21.14
C GLU A 5 -5.18 5.77 22.14
N ASP A 6 -5.42 6.61 23.15
CA ASP A 6 -6.43 6.39 24.18
C ASP A 6 -7.81 6.18 23.55
N LEU A 7 -8.20 7.07 22.63
CA LEU A 7 -9.48 6.95 21.91
C LEU A 7 -9.57 5.64 21.10
N ILE A 8 -8.51 5.21 20.43
CA ILE A 8 -8.51 3.96 19.67
C ILE A 8 -8.59 2.76 20.61
N VAL A 9 -7.84 2.75 21.71
CA VAL A 9 -7.85 1.68 22.71
C VAL A 9 -9.23 1.59 23.37
N ASP A 10 -9.84 2.70 23.74
CA ASP A 10 -11.17 2.73 24.35
C ASP A 10 -12.25 2.20 23.41
N GLN A 11 -12.18 2.49 22.11
CA GLN A 11 -13.19 2.09 21.13
C GLN A 11 -12.98 0.68 20.58
N LEU A 12 -11.72 0.24 20.40
CA LEU A 12 -11.38 -1.01 19.71
C LEU A 12 -10.74 -2.07 20.62
N GLY A 13 -10.36 -1.71 21.86
CA GLY A 13 -9.68 -2.60 22.81
C GLY A 13 -8.23 -2.95 22.45
N ALA A 14 -7.66 -2.28 21.43
CA ALA A 14 -6.34 -2.59 20.92
C ALA A 14 -5.54 -1.31 20.61
N ARG A 15 -4.27 -1.33 20.99
CA ARG A 15 -3.31 -0.27 20.71
C ARG A 15 -2.84 -0.32 19.25
N PRO A 16 -2.79 0.80 18.51
CA PRO A 16 -2.16 0.86 17.20
C PRO A 16 -0.63 0.85 17.32
N TRP A 17 0.06 0.22 16.37
CA TRP A 17 1.53 0.14 16.34
C TRP A 17 2.16 0.95 15.21
N LEU A 18 1.33 1.37 14.26
CA LEU A 18 1.74 2.14 13.08
C LEU A 18 1.21 3.56 13.20
N LEU A 19 2.05 4.52 12.84
CA LEU A 19 1.71 5.93 12.77
C LEU A 19 2.08 6.47 11.40
N ARG A 20 1.12 7.07 10.69
CA ARG A 20 1.41 7.89 9.51
C ARG A 20 1.50 9.36 9.94
N LEU A 21 2.67 9.96 9.78
CA LEU A 21 2.86 11.37 10.10
C LEU A 21 2.08 12.26 9.12
N PRO A 22 1.38 13.31 9.59
CA PRO A 22 0.67 14.25 8.73
C PRO A 22 1.58 14.84 7.64
N GLY A 23 1.13 14.75 6.39
CA GLY A 23 1.90 15.19 5.21
C GLY A 23 3.22 14.45 4.99
N GLY A 24 3.48 13.36 5.71
CA GLY A 24 4.77 12.67 5.68
C GLY A 24 5.90 13.48 6.33
N SER A 25 5.57 14.47 7.15
CA SER A 25 6.55 15.38 7.76
C SER A 25 7.49 14.63 8.69
N ARG A 26 8.79 14.63 8.37
CA ARG A 26 9.83 13.99 9.19
C ARG A 26 10.94 14.94 9.60
N SER A 27 11.46 14.71 10.79
CA SER A 27 12.69 15.32 11.31
C SER A 27 13.23 14.43 12.41
N ALA A 28 14.53 14.52 12.71
CA ALA A 28 15.13 13.70 13.78
C ALA A 28 14.40 13.85 15.13
N ARG A 29 13.85 15.03 15.41
CA ARG A 29 13.02 15.27 16.59
C ARG A 29 11.68 14.52 16.53
N ILE A 30 10.97 14.61 15.40
CA ILE A 30 9.68 13.92 15.21
C ILE A 30 9.89 12.42 15.25
N ASP A 31 10.87 11.89 14.53
CA ASP A 31 11.16 10.46 14.47
C ASP A 31 11.49 9.90 15.86
N ARG A 32 12.23 10.67 16.68
CA ARG A 32 12.52 10.30 18.06
C ARG A 32 11.25 10.27 18.93
N ILE A 33 10.38 11.27 18.82
CA ILE A 33 9.10 11.27 19.55
C ILE A 33 8.28 10.03 19.18
N VAL A 34 8.15 9.72 17.89
CA VAL A 34 7.42 8.52 17.43
C VAL A 34 8.00 7.24 18.02
N ALA A 35 9.32 7.10 18.02
CA ALA A 35 10.01 5.94 18.59
C ALA A 35 9.92 5.86 20.12
N ASP A 36 10.03 6.99 20.84
CA ASP A 36 9.89 7.05 22.30
C ASP A 36 8.47 6.65 22.75
N HIS A 37 7.46 6.90 21.92
CA HIS A 37 6.11 6.36 22.11
C HIS A 37 5.93 4.92 21.60
N GLY A 38 6.98 4.24 21.13
CA GLY A 38 6.91 2.85 20.67
C GLY A 38 6.07 2.63 19.40
N TYR A 39 5.97 3.64 18.53
CA TYR A 39 5.31 3.54 17.23
C TYR A 39 6.31 3.34 16.10
N THR A 40 5.85 2.69 15.03
CA THR A 40 6.56 2.63 13.75
C THR A 40 5.94 3.62 12.77
N SER A 41 6.76 4.51 12.19
CA SER A 41 6.30 5.39 11.12
C SER A 41 6.06 4.59 9.83
N MET A 42 4.85 4.64 9.27
CA MET A 42 4.52 4.06 7.96
C MET A 42 4.12 5.18 7.00
N LEU A 43 4.85 5.29 5.90
CA LEU A 43 4.61 6.27 4.83
C LEU A 43 4.23 5.55 3.53
N TRP A 44 4.08 6.32 2.46
CA TRP A 44 3.71 5.83 1.15
C TRP A 44 4.76 6.26 0.12
N ASN A 45 4.80 5.54 -0.99
CA ASN A 45 5.61 5.90 -2.16
C ASN A 45 4.78 6.06 -3.43
N LEU A 46 3.48 5.73 -3.36
CA LEU A 46 2.51 5.97 -4.43
C LEU A 46 1.42 6.91 -3.93
N GLY A 47 1.24 8.04 -4.61
CA GLY A 47 0.16 8.99 -4.35
C GLY A 47 -1.01 8.74 -5.30
N SER A 48 -2.23 8.64 -4.76
CA SER A 48 -3.45 8.58 -5.56
C SER A 48 -3.86 9.93 -6.15
N GLY A 49 -3.37 11.04 -5.56
CA GLY A 49 -3.79 12.39 -5.91
C GLY A 49 -5.23 12.70 -5.51
N ASP A 50 -5.86 11.85 -4.70
CA ASP A 50 -7.28 11.96 -4.33
C ASP A 50 -7.62 13.27 -3.60
N PHE A 51 -6.70 13.81 -2.82
CA PHE A 51 -6.84 15.12 -2.17
C PHE A 51 -6.76 16.32 -3.14
N GLN A 52 -6.43 16.10 -4.43
CA GLN A 52 -6.25 17.15 -5.45
C GLN A 52 -7.34 17.15 -6.52
N VAL A 53 -8.25 16.17 -6.46
CA VAL A 53 -9.32 15.96 -7.44
C VAL A 53 -10.64 15.75 -6.69
N ASP A 54 -11.74 15.67 -7.43
CA ASP A 54 -13.10 15.56 -6.87
C ASP A 54 -13.96 14.49 -7.56
N SER A 55 -13.35 13.60 -8.38
CA SER A 55 -14.06 12.52 -9.07
C SER A 55 -13.35 11.17 -8.99
N PRO A 56 -14.10 10.05 -8.94
CA PRO A 56 -13.50 8.71 -8.84
C PRO A 56 -12.62 8.36 -10.04
N ASP A 57 -13.01 8.80 -11.23
CA ASP A 57 -12.28 8.55 -12.48
C ASP A 57 -10.92 9.26 -12.46
N ALA A 58 -10.85 10.50 -11.96
CA ALA A 58 -9.58 11.22 -11.85
C ALA A 58 -8.60 10.56 -10.86
N VAL A 59 -9.11 9.94 -9.78
CA VAL A 59 -8.29 9.16 -8.85
C VAL A 59 -7.74 7.91 -9.53
N LEU A 60 -8.61 7.16 -10.22
CA LEU A 60 -8.22 5.95 -10.94
C LEU A 60 -7.17 6.24 -12.03
N ASP A 61 -7.39 7.28 -12.83
CA ASP A 61 -6.47 7.72 -13.89
C ASP A 61 -5.12 8.16 -13.32
N THR A 62 -5.13 8.85 -12.19
CA THR A 62 -3.90 9.28 -11.52
C THR A 62 -3.11 8.10 -11.00
N LEU A 63 -3.75 7.17 -10.29
CA LEU A 63 -3.08 5.98 -9.77
C LEU A 63 -2.55 5.10 -10.90
N THR A 64 -3.34 4.92 -11.97
CA THR A 64 -2.94 4.21 -13.18
C THR A 64 -1.65 4.79 -13.78
N ARG A 65 -1.59 6.10 -14.00
CA ARG A 65 -0.41 6.78 -14.54
C ARG A 65 0.80 6.66 -13.61
N VAL A 66 0.57 6.74 -12.30
CA VAL A 66 1.64 6.61 -11.29
C VAL A 66 2.25 5.21 -11.32
N LEU A 67 1.44 4.16 -11.40
CA LEU A 67 1.91 2.78 -11.52
C LEU A 67 2.71 2.58 -12.81
N GLU A 68 2.14 2.95 -13.96
CA GLU A 68 2.81 2.77 -15.25
C GLU A 68 4.11 3.56 -15.36
N ARG A 69 4.15 4.77 -14.78
CA ARG A 69 5.36 5.57 -14.73
C ARG A 69 6.44 4.87 -13.91
N ARG A 70 6.08 4.35 -12.74
CA ARG A 70 7.02 3.63 -11.87
C ARG A 70 7.60 2.39 -12.54
N GLU A 71 6.76 1.63 -13.22
CA GLU A 71 7.18 0.45 -14.00
C GLU A 71 8.18 0.84 -15.09
N ARG A 72 7.89 1.89 -15.85
CA ARG A 72 8.76 2.34 -16.94
C ARG A 72 10.08 2.94 -16.45
N GLU A 73 10.06 3.71 -15.36
CA GLU A 73 11.24 4.45 -14.88
C GLU A 73 12.14 3.60 -14.00
N ASN A 74 11.57 2.75 -13.14
CA ASN A 74 12.31 2.03 -12.10
C ASN A 74 12.27 0.51 -12.26
N GLY A 75 11.43 -0.03 -13.16
CA GLY A 75 11.17 -1.47 -13.25
C GLY A 75 10.41 -2.03 -12.02
N GLU A 76 9.93 -1.16 -11.14
CA GLU A 76 9.25 -1.55 -9.90
C GLU A 76 7.73 -1.63 -10.13
N ARG A 77 7.12 -2.72 -9.70
CA ARG A 77 5.65 -2.88 -9.69
C ARG A 77 5.10 -2.69 -8.28
N GLY A 78 4.07 -1.85 -8.17
CA GLY A 78 3.34 -1.63 -6.92
C GLY A 78 4.07 -0.77 -5.89
N GLY A 79 3.62 -0.84 -4.64
CA GLY A 79 4.11 -0.02 -3.52
C GLY A 79 3.03 0.24 -2.48
N VAL A 80 3.31 1.14 -1.54
CA VAL A 80 2.33 1.60 -0.55
C VAL A 80 1.61 2.82 -1.11
N ILE A 81 0.29 2.71 -1.28
CA ILE A 81 -0.58 3.74 -1.83
C ILE A 81 -1.24 4.53 -0.69
N LEU A 82 -1.23 5.86 -0.78
CA LEU A 82 -2.02 6.71 0.11
C LEU A 82 -3.38 7.08 -0.51
N LEU A 83 -4.44 6.84 0.25
CA LEU A 83 -5.82 7.25 -0.01
C LEU A 83 -6.41 7.88 1.27
N HIS A 84 -7.48 8.65 1.11
CA HIS A 84 -8.23 9.32 2.16
C HIS A 84 -9.71 8.94 2.08
N ASP A 85 -10.18 8.21 3.08
CA ASP A 85 -11.58 7.79 3.24
C ASP A 85 -12.55 8.96 3.54
N THR A 86 -12.01 10.11 3.95
CA THR A 86 -12.78 11.35 4.14
C THR A 86 -13.26 11.98 2.83
N HIS A 87 -12.84 11.46 1.67
CA HIS A 87 -13.24 11.93 0.36
C HIS A 87 -14.14 10.89 -0.33
N GLU A 88 -15.41 11.23 -0.57
CA GLU A 88 -16.40 10.31 -1.16
C GLU A 88 -15.92 9.72 -2.49
N TRP A 89 -15.32 10.55 -3.35
CA TRP A 89 -14.77 10.10 -4.62
C TRP A 89 -13.60 9.11 -4.48
N SER A 90 -12.83 9.17 -3.39
CA SER A 90 -11.74 8.22 -3.10
C SER A 90 -12.31 6.85 -2.71
N VAL A 91 -13.36 6.86 -1.88
CA VAL A 91 -14.12 5.66 -1.50
C VAL A 91 -14.77 5.00 -2.73
N GLU A 92 -15.39 5.79 -3.60
CA GLU A 92 -15.97 5.30 -4.85
C GLU A 92 -14.92 4.80 -5.87
N ALA A 93 -13.71 5.37 -5.86
CA ALA A 93 -12.62 4.95 -6.73
C ALA A 93 -12.01 3.61 -6.31
N PHE A 94 -11.95 3.31 -5.01
CA PHE A 94 -11.30 2.11 -4.48
C PHE A 94 -11.74 0.79 -5.17
N PRO A 95 -13.05 0.45 -5.28
CA PRO A 95 -13.45 -0.75 -6.00
C PRO A 95 -13.10 -0.72 -7.49
N ARG A 96 -13.08 0.46 -8.13
CA ARG A 96 -12.68 0.61 -9.55
C ARG A 96 -11.18 0.35 -9.73
N ILE A 97 -10.35 0.82 -8.79
CA ILE A 97 -8.91 0.54 -8.74
C ILE A 97 -8.68 -0.97 -8.63
N VAL A 98 -9.38 -1.63 -7.70
CA VAL A 98 -9.26 -3.10 -7.53
C VAL A 98 -9.66 -3.82 -8.81
N ALA A 99 -10.78 -3.44 -9.45
CA ALA A 99 -11.22 -4.03 -10.71
C ALA A 99 -10.21 -3.83 -11.84
N GLU A 100 -9.61 -2.64 -11.94
CA GLU A 100 -8.58 -2.34 -12.94
C GLU A 100 -7.31 -3.17 -12.74
N LEU A 101 -6.82 -3.31 -11.50
CA LEU A 101 -5.68 -4.19 -11.19
C LEU A 101 -6.00 -5.65 -11.51
N GLN A 102 -7.21 -6.11 -11.19
CA GLN A 102 -7.66 -7.47 -11.52
C GLN A 102 -7.73 -7.72 -13.02
N ARG A 103 -8.17 -6.73 -13.81
CA ARG A 103 -8.19 -6.76 -15.28
C ARG A 103 -6.78 -6.81 -15.84
N ARG A 104 -5.86 -5.97 -15.33
CA ARG A 104 -4.43 -6.00 -15.71
C ARG A 104 -3.80 -7.36 -15.40
N ASN A 105 -4.14 -7.95 -14.25
CA ASN A 105 -3.64 -9.26 -13.87
C ASN A 105 -4.05 -10.37 -14.84
N CYS A 106 -5.21 -10.28 -15.52
CA CYS A 106 -5.54 -11.23 -16.58
C CYS A 106 -4.52 -11.16 -17.72
N ALA A 107 -4.19 -9.96 -18.20
CA ALA A 107 -3.21 -9.77 -19.28
C ALA A 107 -1.80 -10.17 -18.84
N LEU A 108 -1.39 -9.84 -17.60
CA LEU A 108 -0.09 -10.22 -17.06
C LEU A 108 0.04 -11.74 -16.88
N LEU A 109 -1.05 -12.43 -16.50
CA LEU A 109 -1.07 -13.88 -16.39
C LEU A 109 -0.79 -14.55 -17.73
N GLU A 110 -1.42 -14.08 -18.80
CA GLU A 110 -1.21 -14.57 -20.18
C GLU A 110 0.24 -14.38 -20.64
N GLN A 111 0.88 -13.30 -20.20
CA GLN A 111 2.27 -12.97 -20.51
C GLN A 111 3.29 -13.72 -19.62
N GLY A 112 2.84 -14.45 -18.60
CA GLY A 112 3.71 -15.10 -17.62
C GLY A 112 4.43 -14.14 -16.68
N GLU A 113 3.91 -12.92 -16.57
CA GLU A 113 4.51 -11.82 -15.80
C GLU A 113 4.11 -11.88 -14.31
N GLU A 114 4.74 -11.05 -13.48
CA GLU A 114 4.34 -10.86 -12.07
C GLU A 114 2.97 -10.16 -11.98
N LEU A 115 2.07 -10.66 -11.12
CA LEU A 115 0.74 -10.09 -10.92
C LEU A 115 0.74 -9.05 -9.79
N TYR A 116 -0.13 -8.05 -9.89
CA TYR A 116 -0.41 -7.12 -8.81
C TYR A 116 -1.12 -7.83 -7.65
N ASP A 117 -0.44 -7.90 -6.51
CA ASP A 117 -0.94 -8.50 -5.27
C ASP A 117 -1.31 -7.41 -4.26
N ILE A 118 -2.53 -7.47 -3.72
CA ILE A 118 -2.98 -6.59 -2.64
C ILE A 118 -2.56 -7.23 -1.31
N VAL A 119 -1.67 -6.54 -0.61
CA VAL A 119 -1.10 -7.02 0.66
C VAL A 119 -1.78 -6.33 1.83
N ASP A 120 -2.26 -7.13 2.76
CA ASP A 120 -2.88 -6.73 4.03
C ASP A 120 -1.91 -6.80 5.22
N ASP A 121 -0.77 -7.49 5.06
CA ASP A 121 0.28 -7.58 6.07
C ASP A 121 1.42 -6.57 5.82
N PRO A 122 1.48 -5.45 6.58
CA PRO A 122 2.54 -4.46 6.43
C PRO A 122 3.92 -4.98 6.83
N SER A 123 4.03 -6.16 7.47
CA SER A 123 5.31 -6.77 7.82
C SER A 123 6.18 -7.06 6.59
N LEU A 124 5.57 -7.25 5.41
CA LEU A 124 6.29 -7.41 4.14
C LEU A 124 7.04 -6.13 3.71
N PHE A 125 6.66 -4.97 4.22
CA PHE A 125 7.27 -3.68 3.91
C PHE A 125 8.04 -3.09 5.10
N PHE A 126 8.34 -3.91 6.11
CA PHE A 126 8.92 -3.48 7.37
C PHE A 126 10.18 -4.28 7.71
N ILE A 127 11.22 -3.57 8.15
CA ILE A 127 12.41 -4.16 8.79
C ILE A 127 12.58 -3.50 10.17
N PRO A 128 12.73 -4.30 11.25
CA PRO A 128 13.07 -3.77 12.57
C PRO A 128 14.41 -3.01 12.54
N ARG A 129 14.43 -1.83 13.15
CA ARG A 129 15.62 -0.97 13.21
C ARG A 129 16.71 -1.46 14.19
N ALA A 130 16.41 -2.46 15.02
CA ALA A 130 17.28 -2.92 16.10
C ALA A 130 17.83 -1.72 16.90
N ASP A 131 19.15 -1.60 17.05
CA ASP A 131 19.81 -0.54 17.82
C ASP A 131 20.08 0.76 17.02
N ALA A 132 19.60 0.86 15.77
CA ALA A 132 19.81 2.04 14.95
C ALA A 132 19.06 3.27 15.50
N SER A 133 19.56 4.46 15.19
CA SER A 133 18.90 5.71 15.59
C SER A 133 17.47 5.78 15.03
N PRO A 134 16.48 6.29 15.78
CA PRO A 134 15.13 6.52 15.26
C PRO A 134 15.08 7.33 13.97
N SER A 135 16.01 8.28 13.82
CA SER A 135 16.10 9.17 12.66
C SER A 135 16.90 8.60 11.49
N GLU A 136 17.50 7.42 11.64
CA GLU A 136 18.24 6.77 10.56
C GLU A 136 17.27 6.37 9.43
N ALA A 137 17.74 6.24 8.19
CA ALA A 137 16.90 5.63 7.17
C ALA A 137 16.82 4.12 7.42
N ALA A 138 15.61 3.55 7.48
CA ALA A 138 15.49 2.10 7.48
C ALA A 138 15.94 1.56 6.11
N PRO A 139 16.65 0.42 6.05
CA PRO A 139 16.91 -0.24 4.78
C PRO A 139 15.59 -0.63 4.11
N ALA A 140 15.61 -0.81 2.80
CA ALA A 140 14.46 -1.31 2.06
C ALA A 140 14.08 -2.70 2.59
N ALA A 141 12.79 -2.88 2.92
CA ALA A 141 12.26 -4.20 3.19
C ALA A 141 12.29 -5.01 1.90
N ILE A 142 13.08 -6.08 1.90
CA ILE A 142 13.11 -7.07 0.82
C ILE A 142 12.32 -8.28 1.35
N PRO A 143 11.08 -8.48 0.89
CA PRO A 143 10.31 -9.66 1.28
C PRO A 143 11.07 -10.93 0.90
N ARG A 144 10.96 -11.98 1.72
CA ARG A 144 11.57 -13.27 1.40
C ARG A 144 11.00 -13.80 0.08
N THR A 145 11.87 -14.24 -0.82
CA THR A 145 11.48 -14.75 -2.15
C THR A 145 10.44 -15.87 -2.05
N GLU A 146 10.60 -16.80 -1.11
CA GLU A 146 9.66 -17.90 -0.89
C GLU A 146 8.23 -17.41 -0.59
N VAL A 147 8.12 -16.31 0.17
CA VAL A 147 6.83 -15.71 0.54
C VAL A 147 6.19 -15.07 -0.68
N LEU A 148 6.95 -14.30 -1.46
CA LEU A 148 6.47 -13.69 -2.70
C LEU A 148 6.03 -14.75 -3.70
N GLU A 149 6.83 -15.79 -3.92
CA GLU A 149 6.50 -16.88 -4.82
C GLU A 149 5.24 -17.63 -4.39
N ALA A 150 5.07 -17.90 -3.09
CA ALA A 150 3.86 -18.55 -2.58
C ALA A 150 2.62 -17.70 -2.79
N ARG A 151 2.71 -16.38 -2.56
CA ARG A 151 1.61 -15.44 -2.81
C ARG A 151 1.30 -15.34 -4.30
N GLN A 152 2.31 -15.23 -5.16
CA GLN A 152 2.13 -15.19 -6.62
C GLN A 152 1.53 -16.49 -7.16
N ARG A 153 1.90 -17.67 -6.65
CA ARG A 153 1.25 -18.94 -7.04
C ARG A 153 -0.24 -18.92 -6.75
N ARG A 154 -0.63 -18.59 -5.52
CA ARG A 154 -2.05 -18.49 -5.12
C ARG A 154 -2.79 -17.46 -5.97
N LEU A 155 -2.21 -16.28 -6.15
CA LEU A 155 -2.81 -15.19 -6.93
C LEU A 155 -3.00 -15.56 -8.41
N ARG A 156 -2.10 -16.35 -9.00
CA ARG A 156 -2.23 -16.86 -10.37
C ARG A 156 -3.39 -17.86 -10.49
N GLU A 157 -3.55 -18.77 -9.53
CA GLU A 157 -4.67 -19.70 -9.48
C GLU A 157 -6.02 -18.95 -9.39
N GLU A 158 -6.11 -17.99 -8.47
CA GLU A 158 -7.30 -17.14 -8.30
C GLU A 158 -7.60 -16.29 -9.54
N THR A 159 -6.57 -15.70 -10.14
CA THR A 159 -6.69 -14.89 -11.35
C THR A 159 -7.14 -15.74 -12.53
N ALA A 160 -6.60 -16.94 -12.72
CA ALA A 160 -7.02 -17.84 -13.81
C ALA A 160 -8.51 -18.17 -13.73
N MET A 161 -9.01 -18.50 -12.53
CA MET A 161 -10.44 -18.75 -12.32
C MET A 161 -11.26 -17.50 -12.65
N ARG A 162 -10.90 -16.34 -12.10
CA ARG A 162 -11.62 -15.07 -12.34
C ARG A 162 -11.68 -14.71 -13.83
N CYS A 163 -10.56 -14.77 -14.54
CA CYS A 163 -10.49 -14.34 -15.94
C CYS A 163 -11.24 -15.30 -16.88
N SER A 164 -11.30 -16.61 -16.56
CA SER A 164 -12.09 -17.57 -17.35
C SER A 164 -13.61 -17.33 -17.26
N VAL A 165 -14.11 -16.87 -16.11
CA VAL A 165 -15.53 -16.57 -15.90
C VAL A 165 -15.94 -15.33 -16.70
N THR A 166 -15.09 -14.30 -16.71
CA THR A 166 -15.33 -13.06 -17.47
C THR A 166 -15.28 -13.28 -18.98
N ALA A 167 -14.48 -14.23 -19.49
CA ALA A 167 -14.41 -14.53 -20.92
C ALA A 167 -15.64 -15.30 -21.47
N THR A 168 -16.51 -15.81 -20.59
CA THR A 168 -17.66 -16.64 -20.96
C THR A 168 -19.00 -15.86 -20.95
N LEU A 169 -18.99 -14.60 -20.51
CA LEU A 169 -20.12 -13.67 -20.53
C LEU A 169 -19.99 -12.66 -21.67
#